data_AF-A0A1Y3XJH1-F1
#
_entry.id   AF-A0A1Y3XJH1-F1
#
_cell.length_a   1.000
_cell.length_b   1.000
_cell.length_c   1.000
_cell.angle_alpha   90.00
_cell.angle_beta   90.00
_cell.angle_gamma   90.00
#
_symmetry.space_group_name_H-M   'P 1'
#
loop_
_entity.id
_entity.type
_entity.pdbx_description
1 polymer ?
#
loop_
_entity_poly.entity_id
_entity_poly.type
_entity_poly.pdbx_seq_one_letter_code
_entity_poly.pdbx_strand_id
1 'polypeptide(L)'
;MISPQEIRSVTFDKVMRGYRPEDVDAFLQQVAQDMEQLAADNADKEKKLYILAEKIEEYRRDEDNLKTALLNAQRMGESVIREAKQKAESLLREAGIRADTLTRVAQEQSEEQQQELERVKAEVAHFKNTLLAMYKQHIELISGLPGDEEIEEAEPVVEAVEPVREEEPQPQPAEEMQPEQAPVMEEPKAETMQFPDLAELYGEQSSEPAGNMLDTVEEFFEEDFSAQTFSQEPVEEPKQAEQPEQAPAFQGFKGIQFTD
;
A
#
# COMPACT_ATOMS: atom_id res chain seq x y z
N MET A 1 39.86 -61.18 6.96
CA MET A 1 38.69 -61.88 6.41
C MET A 1 39.15 -62.69 5.22
N ILE A 2 38.63 -63.90 5.05
CA ILE A 2 38.96 -64.74 3.90
C ILE A 2 38.19 -64.21 2.69
N SER A 3 38.84 -64.01 1.56
CA SER A 3 38.17 -63.55 0.34
C SER A 3 37.37 -64.69 -0.31
N PRO A 4 36.29 -64.42 -1.05
CA PRO A 4 35.58 -65.46 -1.78
C PRO A 4 36.47 -66.23 -2.78
N GLN A 5 37.49 -65.55 -3.32
CA GLN A 5 38.53 -66.15 -4.16
C GLN A 5 39.41 -67.12 -3.38
N GLU A 6 39.80 -66.76 -2.15
CA GLU A 6 40.53 -67.66 -1.27
C GLU A 6 39.71 -68.92 -0.96
N ILE A 7 38.40 -68.78 -0.65
CA ILE A 7 37.51 -69.93 -0.37
C ILE A 7 37.44 -70.91 -1.53
N ARG A 8 37.37 -70.40 -2.77
CA ARG A 8 37.38 -71.23 -3.99
C ARG A 8 38.69 -71.97 -4.23
N SER A 9 39.80 -71.47 -3.67
CA SER A 9 41.15 -72.01 -3.87
C SER A 9 41.65 -72.91 -2.73
N VAL A 10 40.86 -73.05 -1.64
CA VAL A 10 41.24 -73.89 -0.50
C VAL A 10 41.27 -75.36 -0.90
N THR A 11 42.36 -76.03 -0.56
CA THR A 11 42.51 -77.49 -0.70
C THR A 11 42.65 -78.13 0.68
N PHE A 12 42.09 -79.34 0.83
CA PHE A 12 42.11 -80.09 2.08
C PHE A 12 42.87 -81.42 1.92
N ASP A 13 43.59 -81.83 2.97
CA ASP A 13 44.30 -83.11 2.99
C ASP A 13 43.34 -84.31 3.01
N LYS A 14 43.67 -85.35 2.24
CA LYS A 14 42.86 -86.57 2.15
C LYS A 14 43.15 -87.52 3.32
N VAL A 15 42.14 -87.78 4.14
CA VAL A 15 42.21 -88.75 5.27
C VAL A 15 41.33 -89.99 5.01
N MET A 16 41.72 -91.14 5.58
CA MET A 16 41.07 -92.45 5.32
C MET A 16 39.58 -92.50 5.69
N ARG A 17 39.11 -91.57 6.54
CA ARG A 17 37.71 -91.45 6.96
C ARG A 17 37.37 -89.96 7.10
N GLY A 18 36.80 -89.36 6.05
CA GLY A 18 36.51 -87.93 5.95
C GLY A 18 35.26 -87.64 5.11
N TYR A 19 34.95 -86.35 4.94
CA TYR A 19 33.85 -85.89 4.09
C TYR A 19 34.13 -86.18 2.61
N ARG A 20 33.06 -86.27 1.80
CA ARG A 20 33.18 -86.46 0.35
C ARG A 20 33.70 -85.16 -0.28
N PRO A 21 34.80 -85.21 -1.06
CA PRO A 21 35.37 -84.01 -1.69
C PRO A 21 34.34 -83.24 -2.54
N GLU A 22 33.52 -83.95 -3.32
CA GLU A 22 32.51 -83.34 -4.20
C GLU A 22 31.46 -82.51 -3.44
N ASP A 23 30.97 -83.01 -2.30
CA ASP A 23 29.99 -82.29 -1.46
C ASP A 23 30.63 -81.07 -0.79
N VAL A 24 31.90 -81.18 -0.40
CA VAL A 24 32.66 -80.08 0.20
C VAL A 24 32.93 -78.99 -0.84
N ASP A 25 33.35 -79.36 -2.05
CA ASP A 25 33.61 -78.41 -3.15
C ASP A 25 32.34 -77.66 -3.55
N ALA A 26 31.19 -78.36 -3.65
CA ALA A 26 29.90 -77.74 -3.91
C ALA A 26 29.49 -76.75 -2.80
N PHE A 27 29.71 -77.12 -1.53
CA PHE A 27 29.45 -76.23 -0.40
C PHE A 27 30.36 -75.00 -0.39
N LEU A 28 31.67 -75.17 -0.65
CA LEU A 28 32.60 -74.04 -0.76
C LEU A 28 32.24 -73.10 -1.89
N GLN A 29 31.78 -73.63 -3.03
CA GLN A 29 31.32 -72.81 -4.14
C GLN A 29 30.08 -71.98 -3.76
N GLN A 30 29.11 -72.59 -3.07
CA GLN A 30 27.93 -71.87 -2.56
C GLN A 30 28.32 -70.80 -1.53
N VAL A 31 29.18 -71.13 -0.56
CA VAL A 31 29.66 -70.17 0.46
C VAL A 31 30.42 -69.01 -0.19
N ALA A 32 31.28 -69.28 -1.18
CA ALA A 32 31.97 -68.23 -1.91
C ALA A 32 30.98 -67.32 -2.67
N GLN A 33 29.94 -67.87 -3.27
CA GLN A 33 28.90 -67.09 -3.96
C GLN A 33 28.09 -66.24 -2.97
N ASP A 34 27.66 -66.80 -1.84
CA ASP A 34 26.92 -66.08 -0.80
C ASP A 34 27.78 -64.95 -0.19
N MET A 35 29.09 -65.17 -0.02
CA MET A 35 30.02 -64.14 0.43
C MET A 35 30.24 -63.03 -0.60
N GLU A 36 30.32 -63.35 -1.89
CA GLU A 36 30.37 -62.33 -2.95
C GLU A 36 29.09 -61.49 -2.94
N GLN A 37 27.92 -62.13 -2.85
CA GLN A 37 26.64 -61.43 -2.79
C GLN A 37 26.56 -60.54 -1.55
N LEU A 38 26.94 -61.05 -0.37
CA LEU A 38 26.91 -60.27 0.87
C LEU A 38 27.88 -59.07 0.82
N ALA A 39 29.05 -59.23 0.19
CA ALA A 39 30.00 -58.14 0.01
C ALA A 39 29.45 -57.06 -0.92
N ALA A 40 28.83 -57.46 -2.05
CA ALA A 40 28.17 -56.52 -2.97
C ALA A 40 27.02 -55.77 -2.28
N ASP A 41 26.16 -56.51 -1.58
CA ASP A 41 25.06 -55.97 -0.79
C ASP A 41 25.54 -55.00 0.31
N ASN A 42 26.68 -55.27 0.94
CA ASN A 42 27.23 -54.38 1.95
C ASN A 42 27.78 -53.10 1.32
N ALA A 43 28.50 -53.20 0.20
CA ALA A 43 28.99 -52.03 -0.54
C ALA A 43 27.82 -51.14 -1.01
N ASP A 44 26.72 -51.73 -1.49
CA ASP A 44 25.53 -50.99 -1.88
C ASP A 44 24.84 -50.29 -0.69
N LYS A 45 24.79 -50.97 0.47
CA LYS A 45 24.25 -50.38 1.71
C LYS A 45 25.13 -49.24 2.21
N GLU A 46 26.45 -49.40 2.19
CA GLU A 46 27.41 -48.35 2.56
C GLU A 46 27.28 -47.12 1.66
N LYS A 47 27.14 -47.33 0.34
CA LYS A 47 26.88 -46.25 -0.62
C LYS A 47 25.57 -45.51 -0.32
N LYS A 48 24.49 -46.24 -0.03
CA LYS A 48 23.20 -45.64 0.36
C LYS A 48 23.33 -44.85 1.65
N LEU A 49 24.01 -45.38 2.67
CA LEU A 49 24.25 -44.68 3.92
C LEU A 49 25.00 -43.37 3.71
N TYR A 50 26.00 -43.36 2.83
CA TYR A 50 26.72 -42.15 2.48
C TYR A 50 25.80 -41.08 1.85
N ILE A 51 25.01 -41.47 0.84
CA ILE A 51 24.06 -40.55 0.18
C ILE A 51 23.02 -40.02 1.18
N LEU A 52 22.50 -40.88 2.05
CA LEU A 52 21.54 -40.47 3.07
C LEU A 52 22.16 -39.50 4.08
N ALA A 53 23.42 -39.71 4.47
CA ALA A 53 24.13 -38.81 5.37
C ALA A 53 24.34 -37.43 4.73
N GLU A 54 24.72 -37.38 3.44
CA GLU A 54 24.85 -36.14 2.67
C GLU A 54 23.52 -35.39 2.59
N LYS A 55 22.43 -36.11 2.29
CA LYS A 55 21.09 -35.51 2.20
C LYS A 55 20.57 -34.98 3.55
N ILE A 56 20.91 -35.65 4.65
CA ILE A 56 20.61 -35.15 6.00
C ILE A 56 21.34 -33.82 6.25
N GLU A 57 22.58 -33.70 5.80
CA GLU A 57 23.34 -32.47 6.01
C GLU A 57 22.84 -31.32 5.12
N GLU A 58 22.43 -31.62 3.88
CA GLU A 58 21.70 -30.69 3.00
C GLU A 58 20.42 -30.19 3.68
N TYR A 59 19.54 -31.09 4.15
CA TYR A 59 18.30 -30.70 4.81
C TYR A 59 18.52 -29.89 6.09
N ARG A 60 19.60 -30.13 6.83
CA ARG A 60 19.95 -29.29 7.99
C ARG A 60 20.34 -27.88 7.56
N ARG A 61 21.10 -27.72 6.48
CA ARG A 61 21.44 -26.39 5.94
C ARG A 61 20.19 -25.68 5.43
N ASP A 62 19.31 -26.38 4.76
CA ASP A 62 18.04 -25.81 4.27
C ASP A 62 17.13 -25.40 5.43
N GLU A 63 17.06 -26.21 6.49
CA GLU A 63 16.31 -25.89 7.69
C GLU A 63 16.86 -24.61 8.36
N ASP A 64 18.18 -24.46 8.44
CA ASP A 64 18.81 -23.25 9.00
C ASP A 64 18.60 -22.02 8.11
N ASN A 65 18.64 -22.18 6.79
CA ASN A 65 18.29 -21.14 5.83
C ASN A 65 16.84 -20.71 5.99
N LEU A 66 15.92 -21.67 6.10
CA LEU A 66 14.49 -21.41 6.27
C LEU A 66 14.20 -20.73 7.61
N LYS A 67 14.80 -21.18 8.71
CA LYS A 67 14.71 -20.51 10.02
C LYS A 67 15.17 -19.07 9.95
N THR A 68 16.30 -18.83 9.27
CA THR A 68 16.84 -17.48 9.08
C THR A 68 15.89 -16.61 8.25
N ALA A 69 15.34 -17.15 7.16
CA ALA A 69 14.37 -16.46 6.33
C ALA A 69 13.10 -16.11 7.11
N LEU A 70 12.58 -17.03 7.93
CA LEU A 70 11.40 -16.80 8.78
C LEU A 70 11.65 -15.72 9.83
N LEU A 71 12.81 -15.74 10.50
CA LEU A 71 13.17 -14.71 11.46
C LEU A 71 13.32 -13.32 10.80
N ASN A 72 13.90 -13.27 9.60
CA ASN A 72 14.02 -12.03 8.84
C ASN A 72 12.65 -11.53 8.37
N ALA A 73 11.78 -12.41 7.88
CA ALA A 73 10.41 -12.08 7.50
C ALA A 73 9.61 -11.55 8.70
N GLN A 74 9.74 -12.17 9.88
CA GLN A 74 9.11 -11.69 11.10
C GLN A 74 9.61 -10.28 11.48
N ARG A 75 10.93 -10.07 11.51
CA ARG A 75 11.54 -8.76 11.81
C ARG A 75 11.08 -7.69 10.82
N MET A 76 11.00 -8.03 9.55
CA MET A 76 10.52 -7.13 8.51
C MET A 76 9.04 -6.79 8.72
N GLY A 77 8.19 -7.79 8.99
CA GLY A 77 6.79 -7.59 9.34
C GLY A 77 6.61 -6.68 10.55
N GLU A 78 7.37 -6.90 11.62
CA GLU A 78 7.37 -6.04 12.80
C GLU A 78 7.84 -4.61 12.50
N SER A 79 8.85 -4.43 11.65
CA SER A 79 9.33 -3.12 11.22
C SER A 79 8.26 -2.37 10.41
N VAL A 80 7.64 -3.04 9.45
CA VAL A 80 6.56 -2.48 8.62
C VAL A 80 5.38 -2.04 9.50
N ILE A 81 4.97 -2.88 10.45
CA ILE A 81 3.89 -2.53 11.39
C ILE A 81 4.28 -1.32 12.25
N ARG A 82 5.52 -1.27 12.76
CA ARG A 82 6.01 -0.16 13.57
C ARG A 82 6.03 1.15 12.77
N GLU A 83 6.56 1.13 11.56
CA GLU A 83 6.61 2.28 10.67
C GLU A 83 5.21 2.75 10.26
N ALA A 84 4.31 1.83 9.94
CA ALA A 84 2.93 2.16 9.59
C ALA A 84 2.21 2.84 10.76
N LYS A 85 2.38 2.34 11.99
CA LYS A 85 1.83 2.97 13.21
C LYS A 85 2.41 4.36 13.42
N GLN A 86 3.72 4.53 13.33
CA GLN A 86 4.37 5.83 13.50
C GLN A 86 3.90 6.84 12.43
N LYS A 87 3.78 6.42 11.17
CA LYS A 87 3.27 7.25 10.08
C LYS A 87 1.80 7.63 10.32
N ALA A 88 0.97 6.68 10.75
CA ALA A 88 -0.42 6.94 11.08
C ALA A 88 -0.55 7.95 12.23
N GLU A 89 0.21 7.78 13.32
CA GLU A 89 0.23 8.74 14.43
C GLU A 89 0.70 10.13 14.00
N SER A 90 1.73 10.21 13.15
CA SER A 90 2.21 11.48 12.59
C SER A 90 1.14 12.15 11.73
N LEU A 91 0.46 11.40 10.88
CA LEU A 91 -0.62 11.91 10.01
C LEU A 91 -1.79 12.40 10.85
N LEU A 92 -2.21 11.64 11.87
CA LEU A 92 -3.28 12.06 12.78
C LEU A 92 -2.92 13.35 13.52
N ARG A 93 -1.68 13.47 14.00
CA ARG A 93 -1.20 14.69 14.66
C ARG A 93 -1.20 15.89 13.69
N GLU A 94 -0.69 15.70 12.49
CA GLU A 94 -0.64 16.74 11.46
C GLU A 94 -2.05 17.17 11.03
N ALA A 95 -2.95 16.21 10.81
CA ALA A 95 -4.35 16.47 10.51
C ALA A 95 -5.04 17.24 11.63
N GLY A 96 -4.79 16.87 12.90
CA GLY A 96 -5.30 17.58 14.07
C GLY A 96 -4.84 19.03 14.11
N ILE A 97 -3.53 19.28 13.97
CA ILE A 97 -2.97 20.64 13.95
C ILE A 97 -3.56 21.48 12.81
N ARG A 98 -3.71 20.89 11.61
CA ARG A 98 -4.31 21.57 10.46
C ARG A 98 -5.79 21.89 10.69
N ALA A 99 -6.55 20.96 11.28
CA ALA A 99 -7.96 21.16 11.60
C ALA A 99 -8.14 22.27 12.66
N ASP A 100 -7.33 22.27 13.71
CA ASP A 100 -7.33 23.31 14.74
C ASP A 100 -6.96 24.67 14.15
N THR A 101 -5.93 24.71 13.29
CA THR A 101 -5.51 25.93 12.60
C THR A 101 -6.61 26.47 11.69
N LEU A 102 -7.25 25.61 10.90
CA LEU A 102 -8.35 25.98 10.02
C LEU A 102 -9.55 26.51 10.81
N THR A 103 -9.89 25.85 11.92
CA THR A 103 -10.98 26.28 12.80
C THR A 103 -10.70 27.65 13.40
N ARG A 104 -9.48 27.88 13.88
CA ARG A 104 -9.06 29.18 14.41
C ARG A 104 -9.14 30.27 13.34
N VAL A 105 -8.63 30.03 12.14
CA VAL A 105 -8.69 30.99 11.04
C VAL A 105 -10.14 31.30 10.64
N ALA A 106 -11.01 30.30 10.58
CA ALA A 106 -12.42 30.50 10.27
C ALA A 106 -13.14 31.31 11.37
N GLN A 107 -12.81 31.08 12.63
CA GLN A 107 -13.34 31.86 13.76
C GLN A 107 -12.86 33.32 13.69
N GLU A 108 -11.57 33.56 13.47
CA GLU A 108 -10.99 34.90 13.31
C GLU A 108 -11.67 35.67 12.16
N GLN A 109 -11.87 35.01 11.01
CA GLN A 109 -12.59 35.61 9.87
C GLN A 109 -14.07 35.88 10.18
N SER A 110 -14.75 34.99 10.90
CA SER A 110 -16.14 35.19 11.29
C SER A 110 -16.28 36.38 12.26
N GLU A 111 -15.34 36.52 13.20
CA GLU A 111 -15.31 37.66 14.13
C GLU A 111 -15.03 38.97 13.40
N GLU A 112 -14.08 38.98 12.45
CA GLU A 112 -13.78 40.15 11.61
C GLU A 112 -15.00 40.58 10.79
N GLN A 113 -15.66 39.63 10.11
CA GLN A 113 -16.87 39.90 9.33
C GLN A 113 -18.03 40.40 10.21
N GLN A 114 -18.18 39.86 11.42
CA GLN A 114 -19.20 40.30 12.36
C GLN A 114 -18.94 41.75 12.80
N GLN A 115 -17.69 42.12 13.09
CA GLN A 115 -17.32 43.50 13.43
C GLN A 115 -17.55 44.46 12.25
N GLU A 116 -17.20 44.06 11.03
CA GLU A 116 -17.46 44.86 9.83
C GLU A 116 -18.96 45.07 9.61
N LEU A 117 -19.77 44.01 9.78
CA LEU A 117 -21.21 44.09 9.67
C LEU A 117 -21.83 45.03 10.72
N GLU A 118 -21.36 44.98 11.95
CA GLU A 118 -21.78 45.90 13.02
C GLU A 118 -21.40 47.34 12.71
N ARG A 119 -20.17 47.56 12.20
CA ARG A 119 -19.71 48.87 11.76
C ARG A 119 -20.60 49.44 10.66
N VAL A 120 -20.87 48.66 9.60
CA VAL A 120 -21.73 49.09 8.49
C VAL A 120 -23.15 49.39 8.98
N LYS A 121 -23.71 48.56 9.87
CA LYS A 121 -25.02 48.85 10.49
C LYS A 121 -25.03 50.17 11.27
N ALA A 122 -23.96 50.46 12.01
CA ALA A 122 -23.82 51.72 12.74
C ALA A 122 -23.73 52.91 11.78
N GLU A 123 -22.98 52.79 10.68
CA GLU A 123 -22.87 53.82 9.64
C GLU A 123 -24.24 54.08 8.96
N VAL A 124 -25.00 53.03 8.65
CA VAL A 124 -26.36 53.15 8.09
C VAL A 124 -27.32 53.83 9.08
N ALA A 125 -27.28 53.44 10.35
CA ALA A 125 -28.11 54.07 11.39
C ALA A 125 -27.74 55.55 11.57
N HIS A 126 -26.45 55.88 11.55
CA HIS A 126 -25.97 57.26 11.61
C HIS A 126 -26.44 58.07 10.41
N PHE A 127 -26.27 57.54 9.19
CA PHE A 127 -26.74 58.20 7.96
C PHE A 127 -28.25 58.47 8.00
N LYS A 128 -29.06 57.48 8.39
CA LYS A 128 -30.51 57.62 8.54
C LYS A 128 -30.88 58.74 9.52
N ASN A 129 -30.22 58.79 10.69
CA ASN A 129 -30.47 59.81 11.70
C ASN A 129 -30.09 61.21 11.20
N THR A 130 -28.94 61.35 10.54
CA THR A 130 -28.49 62.62 9.95
C THR A 130 -29.45 63.11 8.87
N LEU A 131 -29.91 62.22 8.00
CA LEU A 131 -30.87 62.55 6.93
C LEU A 131 -32.22 63.01 7.52
N LEU A 132 -32.72 62.28 8.52
CA LEU A 132 -33.96 62.66 9.23
C LEU A 132 -33.83 64.00 9.96
N ALA A 133 -32.69 64.28 10.57
CA ALA A 133 -32.43 65.57 11.22
C ALA A 133 -32.40 66.72 10.20
N MET A 134 -31.73 66.53 9.07
CA MET A 134 -31.70 67.51 7.98
C MET A 134 -33.09 67.80 7.43
N TYR A 135 -33.92 66.77 7.20
CA TYR A 135 -35.31 66.97 6.75
C TYR A 135 -36.14 67.75 7.77
N LYS A 136 -36.02 67.44 9.07
CA LYS A 136 -36.71 68.20 10.12
C LYS A 136 -36.31 69.67 10.12
N GLN A 137 -35.01 69.96 9.99
CA GLN A 137 -34.50 71.32 9.90
C GLN A 137 -35.05 72.06 8.67
N HIS A 138 -35.11 71.40 7.50
CA HIS A 138 -35.70 72.00 6.30
C HIS A 138 -37.20 72.28 6.46
N ILE A 139 -37.96 71.37 7.07
CA ILE A 139 -39.39 71.58 7.36
C ILE A 139 -39.58 72.78 8.29
N GLU A 140 -38.76 72.90 9.34
CA GLU A 140 -38.81 74.01 10.28
C GLU A 140 -38.52 75.36 9.60
N LEU A 141 -37.52 75.42 8.71
CA LEU A 141 -37.23 76.61 7.91
C LEU A 141 -38.38 77.00 6.97
N ILE A 142 -39.03 76.03 6.33
CA ILE A 142 -40.20 76.27 5.46
C ILE A 142 -41.37 76.80 6.29
N SER A 143 -41.60 76.25 7.49
CA SER A 143 -42.68 76.70 8.38
C SER A 143 -42.45 78.08 9.02
N GLY A 144 -41.22 78.59 9.00
CA GLY A 144 -40.84 79.88 9.59
C GLY A 144 -40.85 81.08 8.62
N LEU A 145 -41.18 80.88 7.34
CA LEU A 145 -41.28 81.96 6.36
C LEU A 145 -42.59 82.75 6.57
N PRO A 146 -42.55 84.09 6.76
CA PRO A 146 -43.76 84.88 6.95
C PRO A 146 -44.43 85.23 5.60
N GLY A 147 -45.64 84.70 5.38
CA GLY A 147 -46.54 84.97 4.25
C GLY A 147 -46.09 84.29 2.95
N ASP A 148 -46.93 83.58 2.21
CA ASP A 148 -48.31 83.93 1.90
C ASP A 148 -49.27 82.73 1.96
N GLU A 149 -50.44 83.06 2.48
CA GLU A 149 -51.76 82.68 1.98
C GLU A 149 -52.17 81.21 1.97
N GLU A 150 -53.37 81.00 2.52
CA GLU A 150 -54.25 79.86 2.34
C GLU A 150 -53.83 78.95 1.19
N ILE A 151 -53.15 77.84 1.52
CA ILE A 151 -53.42 76.63 0.78
C ILE A 151 -54.84 76.29 1.19
N GLU A 152 -55.81 76.68 0.35
CA GLU A 152 -57.16 76.10 0.37
C GLU A 152 -57.00 74.64 0.77
N GLU A 153 -57.71 74.22 1.81
CA GLU A 153 -57.96 72.80 2.04
C GLU A 153 -58.44 72.26 0.70
N ALA A 154 -57.54 71.63 -0.06
CA ALA A 154 -57.93 70.88 -1.22
C ALA A 154 -58.91 69.88 -0.67
N GLU A 155 -60.18 70.06 -1.05
CA GLU A 155 -61.27 69.15 -0.72
C GLU A 155 -60.72 67.73 -0.87
N PRO A 156 -61.03 66.80 0.04
CA PRO A 156 -60.62 65.43 -0.15
C PRO A 156 -61.22 64.98 -1.48
N VAL A 157 -60.40 64.93 -2.52
CA VAL A 157 -60.69 64.16 -3.72
C VAL A 157 -60.62 62.73 -3.21
N VAL A 158 -61.78 62.26 -2.74
CA VAL A 158 -62.15 60.86 -2.76
C VAL A 158 -62.15 60.44 -4.22
N GLU A 159 -60.94 60.29 -4.77
CA GLU A 159 -60.72 59.36 -5.84
C GLU A 159 -61.04 58.01 -5.19
N ALA A 160 -62.20 57.47 -5.57
CA ALA A 160 -62.62 56.15 -5.18
C ALA A 160 -61.52 55.19 -5.62
N VAL A 161 -60.58 54.89 -4.72
CA VAL A 161 -59.84 53.65 -4.78
C VAL A 161 -60.93 52.61 -4.60
N GLU A 162 -61.37 52.04 -5.73
CA GLU A 162 -62.13 50.81 -5.73
C GLU A 162 -61.46 49.88 -4.72
N PRO A 163 -62.23 49.22 -3.83
CA PRO A 163 -61.62 48.29 -2.90
C PRO A 163 -60.86 47.28 -3.75
N VAL A 164 -59.54 47.30 -3.67
CA VAL A 164 -58.74 46.13 -4.04
C VAL A 164 -59.15 45.10 -3.02
N ARG A 165 -60.18 44.37 -3.40
CA ARG A 165 -60.65 43.14 -2.79
C ARG A 165 -59.40 42.32 -2.56
N GLU A 166 -59.12 41.98 -1.32
CA GLU A 166 -58.40 40.75 -1.03
C GLU A 166 -59.23 39.63 -1.68
N GLU A 167 -58.92 39.33 -2.94
CA GLU A 167 -59.23 38.03 -3.49
C GLU A 167 -58.28 37.07 -2.77
N GLU A 168 -58.79 36.44 -1.72
CA GLU A 168 -58.37 35.07 -1.44
C GLU A 168 -58.43 34.31 -2.77
N PRO A 169 -57.34 33.67 -3.23
CA PRO A 169 -57.42 32.89 -4.44
C PRO A 169 -58.31 31.68 -4.18
N GLN A 170 -59.56 31.73 -4.64
CA GLN A 170 -60.36 30.53 -4.87
C GLN A 170 -59.84 29.83 -6.14
N PRO A 171 -59.85 28.48 -6.15
CA PRO A 171 -59.14 27.69 -7.15
C PRO A 171 -59.89 27.72 -8.48
N GLN A 172 -59.18 28.02 -9.57
CA GLN A 172 -59.65 27.76 -10.93
C GLN A 172 -58.73 26.78 -11.66
N PRO A 173 -59.27 26.01 -12.61
CA PRO A 173 -58.78 24.69 -12.98
C PRO A 173 -57.56 24.77 -13.89
N ALA A 174 -56.69 23.78 -13.77
CA ALA A 174 -55.52 23.59 -14.61
C ALA A 174 -55.88 23.54 -16.11
N GLU A 175 -55.30 24.45 -16.89
CA GLU A 175 -55.03 24.21 -18.31
C GLU A 175 -53.52 24.28 -18.53
N GLU A 176 -53.02 23.19 -19.10
CA GLU A 176 -51.62 22.91 -19.40
C GLU A 176 -51.08 23.88 -20.45
N MET A 177 -50.02 24.62 -20.11
CA MET A 177 -49.03 25.05 -21.09
C MET A 177 -47.62 24.90 -20.49
N GLN A 178 -46.78 24.24 -21.28
CA GLN A 178 -45.44 23.74 -20.96
C GLN A 178 -44.45 24.87 -20.56
N PRO A 179 -43.52 24.62 -19.62
CA PRO A 179 -42.48 25.58 -19.28
C PRO A 179 -41.25 25.45 -20.19
N GLU A 180 -40.84 26.57 -20.77
CA GLU A 180 -39.54 26.78 -21.40
C GLU A 180 -38.53 27.25 -20.33
N GLN A 181 -37.67 26.31 -19.92
CA GLN A 181 -36.28 26.42 -19.42
C GLN A 181 -35.87 27.59 -18.51
N ALA A 182 -35.70 27.27 -17.22
CA ALA A 182 -34.71 27.88 -16.32
C ALA A 182 -33.46 26.97 -16.26
N PRO A 183 -32.24 27.52 -16.04
CA PRO A 183 -31.01 26.75 -16.04
C PRO A 183 -30.97 25.79 -14.85
N VAL A 184 -30.84 24.50 -15.15
CA VAL A 184 -30.69 23.42 -14.18
C VAL A 184 -29.32 23.55 -13.53
N MET A 185 -29.29 23.74 -12.20
CA MET A 185 -28.13 23.35 -11.39
C MET A 185 -27.94 21.85 -11.59
N GLU A 186 -26.82 21.44 -12.19
CA GLU A 186 -26.39 20.04 -12.15
C GLU A 186 -26.18 19.63 -10.69
N GLU A 187 -27.10 18.82 -10.17
CA GLU A 187 -26.75 17.89 -9.10
C GLU A 187 -25.56 17.05 -9.59
N PRO A 188 -24.52 16.83 -8.77
CA PRO A 188 -23.48 15.91 -9.15
C PRO A 188 -24.15 14.56 -9.34
N LYS A 189 -24.15 14.06 -10.59
CA LYS A 189 -24.46 12.66 -10.85
C LYS A 189 -23.62 11.85 -9.88
N ALA A 190 -24.28 11.04 -9.07
CA ALA A 190 -23.61 9.93 -8.43
C ALA A 190 -23.05 9.06 -9.56
N GLU A 191 -21.81 9.32 -9.94
CA GLU A 191 -20.95 8.32 -10.54
C GLU A 191 -20.88 7.21 -9.49
N THR A 192 -21.77 6.24 -9.63
CA THR A 192 -21.50 4.90 -9.14
C THR A 192 -20.19 4.50 -9.80
N MET A 193 -19.08 4.70 -9.09
CA MET A 193 -17.84 4.01 -9.37
C MET A 193 -18.19 2.52 -9.41
N GLN A 194 -18.32 2.00 -10.62
CA GLN A 194 -18.32 0.56 -10.83
C GLN A 194 -16.93 0.11 -10.41
N PHE A 195 -16.85 -0.47 -9.22
CA PHE A 195 -15.69 -1.28 -8.88
C PHE A 195 -15.56 -2.36 -9.97
N PRO A 196 -14.36 -2.59 -10.51
CA PRO A 196 -14.16 -3.68 -11.46
C PRO A 196 -14.63 -4.98 -10.81
N ASP A 197 -15.31 -5.82 -11.59
CA ASP A 197 -15.81 -7.10 -11.13
C ASP A 197 -14.63 -7.95 -10.63
N LEU A 198 -14.67 -8.30 -9.35
CA LEU A 198 -13.60 -9.04 -8.69
C LEU A 198 -13.41 -10.45 -9.31
N ALA A 199 -14.43 -10.94 -10.03
CA ALA A 199 -14.41 -12.21 -10.77
C ALA A 199 -13.60 -12.13 -12.08
N GLU A 200 -13.42 -10.95 -12.67
CA GLU A 200 -12.62 -10.77 -13.90
C GLU A 200 -11.11 -10.65 -13.61
N LEU A 201 -10.74 -10.17 -12.42
CA LEU A 201 -9.33 -10.03 -12.01
C LEU A 201 -8.71 -11.36 -11.57
N TYR A 202 -9.54 -12.31 -11.14
CA TYR A 202 -9.18 -13.69 -10.82
C TYR A 202 -10.06 -14.61 -11.66
N GLY A 203 -9.62 -14.86 -12.91
CA GLY A 203 -10.42 -15.54 -13.92
C GLY A 203 -11.14 -16.79 -13.39
N GLU A 204 -12.43 -16.89 -13.71
CA GLU A 204 -13.26 -18.07 -13.50
C GLU A 204 -12.61 -19.29 -14.17
N GLN A 205 -11.89 -20.09 -13.37
CA GLN A 205 -11.81 -21.52 -13.63
C GLN A 205 -13.01 -22.18 -12.95
N SER A 206 -13.89 -22.66 -13.81
CA SER A 206 -14.97 -23.59 -13.52
C SER A 206 -14.57 -24.62 -12.46
N SER A 207 -15.46 -24.80 -11.49
CA SER A 207 -15.42 -25.87 -10.51
C SER A 207 -15.25 -27.25 -11.16
N GLU A 208 -14.09 -27.86 -10.99
CA GLU A 208 -13.90 -29.30 -11.10
C GLU A 208 -13.80 -29.93 -9.69
N PRO A 209 -14.23 -31.19 -9.51
CA PRO A 209 -14.40 -31.76 -8.18
C PRO A 209 -13.05 -31.98 -7.52
N ALA A 210 -12.99 -31.77 -6.20
CA ALA A 210 -11.80 -31.91 -5.37
C ALA A 210 -11.01 -33.21 -5.67
N GLY A 211 -9.94 -33.06 -6.46
CA GLY A 211 -8.89 -34.05 -6.69
C GLY A 211 -7.63 -33.67 -5.91
N ASN A 212 -6.97 -34.67 -5.34
CA ASN A 212 -5.89 -34.59 -4.35
C ASN A 212 -4.83 -33.50 -4.61
N MET A 213 -4.66 -32.61 -3.64
CA MET A 213 -3.69 -31.50 -3.59
C MET A 213 -2.22 -31.94 -3.42
N LEU A 214 -1.89 -33.21 -3.71
CA LEU A 214 -0.54 -33.75 -3.56
C LEU A 214 0.21 -33.92 -4.90
N ASP A 215 -0.50 -33.99 -6.03
CA ASP A 215 0.12 -34.17 -7.36
C ASP A 215 0.64 -32.86 -7.98
N THR A 216 0.09 -31.70 -7.60
CA THR A 216 0.41 -30.42 -8.27
C THR A 216 1.73 -29.80 -7.83
N VAL A 217 2.35 -30.33 -6.76
CA VAL A 217 3.67 -29.88 -6.31
C VAL A 217 4.76 -30.52 -7.16
N GLU A 218 4.55 -31.73 -7.69
CA GLU A 218 5.56 -32.45 -8.48
C GLU A 218 5.75 -31.82 -9.87
N GLU A 219 4.69 -31.28 -10.47
CA GLU A 219 4.73 -30.67 -11.81
C GLU A 219 5.33 -29.26 -11.82
N PHE A 220 5.26 -28.51 -10.71
CA PHE A 220 5.86 -27.16 -10.60
C PHE A 220 7.39 -27.19 -10.45
N PHE A 221 7.97 -28.32 -10.02
CA PHE A 221 9.42 -28.47 -9.86
C PHE A 221 10.11 -29.02 -11.12
N GLU A 222 9.38 -29.51 -12.12
CA GLU A 222 9.99 -30.11 -13.32
C GLU A 222 10.19 -29.10 -14.49
N GLU A 223 9.43 -28.01 -14.58
CA GLU A 223 9.54 -27.08 -15.73
C GLU A 223 10.62 -25.99 -15.59
N ASP A 224 11.03 -25.59 -14.38
CA ASP A 224 11.92 -24.42 -14.20
C ASP A 224 13.42 -24.77 -14.08
N PHE A 225 13.79 -26.05 -14.09
CA PHE A 225 15.20 -26.48 -13.92
C PHE A 225 15.91 -26.91 -15.21
N SER A 226 15.22 -26.98 -16.36
CA SER A 226 15.85 -27.41 -17.63
C SER A 226 16.38 -26.29 -18.53
N ALA A 227 16.27 -25.01 -18.11
CA ALA A 227 16.59 -23.87 -18.99
C ALA A 227 17.77 -22.98 -18.54
N GLN A 228 18.60 -23.39 -17.57
CA GLN A 228 19.88 -22.71 -17.28
C GLN A 228 21.06 -23.64 -17.53
N THR A 229 21.32 -23.94 -18.81
CA THR A 229 22.60 -24.48 -19.23
C THR A 229 23.70 -23.47 -18.93
N PHE A 230 24.52 -23.81 -17.95
CA PHE A 230 25.85 -23.31 -17.69
C PHE A 230 26.65 -23.13 -18.99
N SER A 231 26.76 -21.88 -19.46
CA SER A 231 27.74 -21.50 -20.48
C SER A 231 28.90 -20.81 -19.77
N GLN A 232 30.04 -21.51 -19.65
CA GLN A 232 31.30 -20.89 -19.27
C GLN A 232 31.80 -20.04 -20.44
N GLU A 233 31.83 -18.72 -20.27
CA GLU A 233 32.69 -17.82 -21.05
C GLU A 233 33.70 -17.15 -20.10
N PRO A 234 34.92 -16.86 -20.58
CA PRO A 234 36.07 -16.60 -19.72
C PRO A 234 36.02 -15.21 -19.07
N VAL A 235 36.53 -15.15 -17.84
CA VAL A 235 36.71 -13.93 -17.06
C VAL A 235 37.72 -13.01 -17.75
N GLU A 236 37.27 -11.86 -18.27
CA GLU A 236 38.15 -10.71 -18.57
C GLU A 236 38.41 -9.91 -17.29
N GLU A 237 39.69 -9.65 -17.02
CA GLU A 237 40.19 -8.89 -15.88
C GLU A 237 39.67 -7.43 -15.86
N PRO A 238 39.30 -6.87 -14.69
CA PRO A 238 39.01 -5.45 -14.60
C PRO A 238 40.29 -4.64 -14.78
N LYS A 239 40.34 -3.83 -15.85
CA LYS A 239 41.34 -2.76 -16.03
C LYS A 239 41.32 -1.84 -14.81
N GLN A 240 42.51 -1.54 -14.30
CA GLN A 240 42.78 -0.59 -13.22
C GLN A 240 42.03 0.73 -13.44
N ALA A 241 41.19 1.09 -12.47
CA ALA A 241 40.73 2.46 -12.32
C ALA A 241 41.90 3.33 -11.88
N GLU A 242 42.22 4.35 -12.69
CA GLU A 242 43.13 5.45 -12.37
C GLU A 242 42.84 6.03 -10.99
N GLN A 243 43.89 6.18 -10.18
CA GLN A 243 43.87 6.96 -8.95
C GLN A 243 43.57 8.43 -9.31
N PRO A 244 42.63 9.12 -8.65
CA PRO A 244 42.56 10.56 -8.76
C PRO A 244 43.78 11.19 -8.08
N GLU A 245 44.56 11.92 -8.86
CA GLU A 245 45.65 12.79 -8.44
C GLU A 245 45.26 13.64 -7.22
N GLN A 246 46.12 13.62 -6.21
CA GLN A 246 46.05 14.52 -5.07
C GLN A 246 46.25 15.95 -5.54
N ALA A 247 45.21 16.78 -5.43
CA ALA A 247 45.37 18.22 -5.55
C ALA A 247 46.28 18.73 -4.40
N PRO A 248 47.29 19.58 -4.68
CA PRO A 248 48.12 20.13 -3.62
C PRO A 248 47.28 21.05 -2.73
N ALA A 249 47.27 20.75 -1.43
CA ALA A 249 46.71 21.61 -0.41
C ALA A 249 47.36 23.00 -0.49
N PHE A 250 46.52 23.98 -0.79
CA PHE A 250 46.83 25.41 -0.86
C PHE A 250 47.44 25.87 0.49
N GLN A 251 48.77 25.93 0.56
CA GLN A 251 49.49 26.64 1.60
C GLN A 251 49.36 28.14 1.35
N GLY A 252 48.42 28.77 2.05
CA GLY A 252 48.14 30.18 1.85
C GLY A 252 47.30 30.77 2.98
N PHE A 253 47.81 30.78 4.21
CA PHE A 253 47.39 31.80 5.17
C PHE A 253 48.54 32.21 6.10
N LYS A 254 48.87 33.50 6.03
CA LYS A 254 49.89 34.21 6.81
C LYS A 254 49.55 34.17 8.30
N GLY A 255 50.39 33.50 9.07
CA GLY A 255 50.50 33.66 10.52
C GLY A 255 51.85 34.31 10.86
N ILE A 256 51.78 35.43 11.55
CA ILE A 256 52.91 36.30 11.94
C ILE A 256 53.85 35.56 12.90
N GLN A 257 55.16 35.60 12.65
CA GLN A 257 56.21 35.41 13.66
C GLN A 257 57.34 36.43 13.42
N PHE A 258 57.77 37.04 14.53
CA PHE A 258 58.78 38.08 14.65
C PHE A 258 60.21 37.48 14.60
N THR A 259 61.15 38.22 13.97
CA THR A 259 62.62 38.42 14.25
C THR A 259 63.50 37.25 14.75
N ASP A 260 64.77 37.09 14.37
CA ASP A 260 65.82 38.01 13.87
C ASP A 260 66.66 37.38 12.73
#